data_AF-T1EIE3-F1
#
_entry.id   AF-T1EIE3-F1
#
_cell.length_a   1.000
_cell.length_b   1.000
_cell.length_c   1.000
_cell.angle_alpha   90.00
_cell.angle_beta   90.00
_cell.angle_gamma   90.00
#
_symmetry.space_group_name_H-M   'P 1'
#
loop_
_entity.id
_entity.type
_entity.pdbx_description
1 polymer ?
#
loop_
_entity_poly.entity_id
_entity_poly.type
_entity_poly.pdbx_seq_one_letter_code
_entity_poly.pdbx_strand_id
1 'polypeptide(L)'
;IETLFKKLRFEVEVNVDCNRKQLEEACLRYQNMDHSQYGAFVCCIAAHGNNGCIYTADSEYEIIKIMTFFYDDVCPTMKNKIKLFFVNCC
;
A
#
# COMPACT_ATOMS: atom_id res chain seq x y z
N ILE A 1 13.30 3.31 -6.29
CA ILE A 1 11.86 3.44 -6.62
C ILE A 1 11.28 4.78 -6.16
N GLU A 2 11.61 5.22 -4.94
CA GLU A 2 11.19 6.52 -4.40
C GLU A 2 11.49 7.71 -5.32
N THR A 3 12.74 7.85 -5.80
CA THR A 3 13.15 8.94 -6.72
C THR A 3 12.32 8.97 -8.01
N LEU A 4 11.90 7.80 -8.51
CA LEU A 4 11.06 7.71 -9.70
C LEU A 4 9.67 8.27 -9.44
N PHE A 5 9.01 7.82 -8.36
CA PHE A 5 7.66 8.31 -8.03
C PHE A 5 7.63 9.78 -7.61
N LYS A 6 8.68 10.28 -6.94
CA LYS A 6 8.86 11.72 -6.70
C LYS A 6 8.97 12.51 -8.01
N LYS A 7 9.71 12.01 -9.01
CA LYS A 7 9.78 12.63 -10.35
C LYS A 7 8.43 12.62 -11.08
N LEU A 8 7.61 11.60 -10.85
CA LEU A 8 6.24 11.49 -11.35
C LEU A 8 5.23 12.32 -10.52
N ARG A 9 5.70 13.17 -9.59
CA ARG A 9 4.88 14.06 -8.76
C ARG A 9 3.96 13.36 -7.75
N PHE A 10 4.27 12.12 -7.38
CA PHE A 10 3.62 11.49 -6.23
C PHE A 10 4.18 12.07 -4.92
N GLU A 11 3.30 12.17 -3.93
CA GLU A 11 3.70 12.27 -2.52
C GLU A 11 4.13 10.87 -2.07
N VAL A 12 5.40 10.73 -1.70
CA VAL A 12 6.00 9.41 -1.41
C VAL A 12 6.36 9.31 0.06
N GLU A 13 5.86 8.27 0.69
CA GLU A 13 6.24 7.83 2.04
C GLU A 13 6.94 6.48 1.97
N VAL A 14 7.99 6.31 2.79
CA VAL A 14 8.77 5.07 2.87
C VAL A 14 8.70 4.55 4.30
N ASN A 15 8.24 3.32 4.45
CA ASN A 15 8.25 2.59 5.71
C ASN A 15 9.20 1.39 5.57
N VAL A 16 10.10 1.20 6.54
CA VAL A 16 11.16 0.18 6.53
C VAL A 16 10.95 -0.77 7.71
N ASP A 17 11.20 -2.07 7.50
CA ASP A 17 11.14 -3.12 8.52
C ASP A 17 9.83 -3.12 9.34
N CYS A 18 8.69 -2.97 8.66
CA CYS A 18 7.39 -2.93 9.30
C CYS A 18 7.00 -4.30 9.87
N ASN A 19 6.57 -4.30 11.14
CA ASN A 19 5.76 -5.39 11.66
C ASN A 19 4.32 -5.29 11.12
N ARG A 20 3.51 -6.32 11.39
CA ARG A 20 2.12 -6.37 10.91
C ARG A 20 1.29 -5.18 11.36
N LYS A 21 1.40 -4.79 12.63
CA LYS A 21 0.64 -3.66 13.19
C LYS A 21 0.97 -2.35 12.47
N GLN A 22 2.24 -2.10 12.20
CA GLN A 22 2.69 -0.91 11.47
C GLN A 22 2.21 -0.90 10.02
N LEU A 23 2.20 -2.06 9.35
CA LEU A 23 1.64 -2.21 8.01
C LEU A 23 0.14 -1.88 8.01
N GLU A 24 -0.64 -2.50 8.91
CA GLU A 24 -2.08 -2.25 9.05
C GLU A 24 -2.38 -0.78 9.40
N GLU A 25 -1.60 -0.17 10.29
CA GLU A 25 -1.72 1.25 10.64
C GLU A 25 -1.42 2.18 9.44
N ALA A 26 -0.41 1.86 8.63
CA ALA A 26 -0.14 2.60 7.40
C ALA A 26 -1.29 2.47 6.41
N CYS A 27 -1.81 1.26 6.18
CA CYS A 27 -2.97 1.02 5.33
C CYS A 27 -4.21 1.78 5.81
N LEU A 28 -4.52 1.72 7.11
CA LEU A 28 -5.65 2.44 7.70
C LEU A 28 -5.52 3.95 7.56
N ARG A 29 -4.32 4.49 7.75
CA ARG A 29 -4.08 5.93 7.58
C ARG A 29 -4.36 6.37 6.14
N TYR A 30 -3.86 5.63 5.15
CA TYR A 30 -4.15 5.94 3.76
C TYR A 30 -5.60 5.64 3.39
N GLN A 31 -6.25 4.61 3.93
CA GLN A 31 -7.69 4.38 3.72
C GLN A 31 -8.52 5.60 4.18
N ASN A 32 -8.17 6.20 5.32
CA ASN A 32 -8.91 7.32 5.92
C ASN A 32 -8.49 8.70 5.40
N MET A 33 -7.46 8.79 4.57
CA MET A 33 -7.03 10.04 3.96
C MET A 33 -8.03 10.51 2.90
N ASP A 34 -8.24 11.82 2.78
CA ASP A 34 -9.03 12.38 1.67
C ASP A 34 -8.20 12.39 0.39
N HIS A 35 -8.48 11.43 -0.50
CA HIS A 35 -7.80 11.33 -1.79
C HIS A 35 -8.36 12.28 -2.84
N SER A 36 -9.40 13.09 -2.56
CA SER A 36 -10.18 13.82 -3.59
C SER A 36 -9.33 14.63 -4.58
N GLN A 37 -8.22 15.21 -4.13
CA GLN A 37 -7.30 16.01 -4.96
C GLN A 37 -6.23 15.18 -5.71
N TYR A 38 -6.15 13.88 -5.46
CA TYR A 38 -5.16 12.97 -6.04
C TYR A 38 -5.75 12.20 -7.23
N GLY A 39 -4.93 11.94 -8.26
CA GLY A 39 -5.35 11.21 -9.46
C GLY A 39 -5.07 9.70 -9.44
N ALA A 40 -4.14 9.24 -8.60
CA ALA A 40 -3.74 7.84 -8.52
C ALA A 40 -3.15 7.50 -7.15
N PHE A 41 -3.24 6.23 -6.76
CA PHE A 41 -2.60 5.64 -5.60
C PHE A 41 -1.62 4.55 -6.05
N VAL A 42 -0.44 4.52 -5.44
CA VAL A 42 0.59 3.52 -5.71
C VAL A 42 1.10 2.96 -4.38
N CYS A 43 1.05 1.64 -4.23
CA CYS A 43 1.64 0.91 -3.11
C CYS A 43 2.74 -0.02 -3.63
N CYS A 44 3.97 0.19 -3.17
CA CYS A 44 5.09 -0.69 -3.47
C CYS A 44 5.43 -1.51 -2.22
N ILE A 45 5.41 -2.83 -2.34
CA ILE A 45 5.68 -3.77 -1.26
C ILE A 45 6.90 -4.58 -1.65
N ALA A 46 7.94 -4.53 -0.82
CA ALA A 46 9.14 -5.34 -0.96
C ALA A 46 9.35 -6.08 0.36
N ALA A 47 9.19 -7.40 0.33
CA ALA A 47 9.31 -8.25 1.50
C ALA A 47 9.67 -9.68 1.07
N HIS A 48 10.19 -10.49 1.98
CA HIS A 48 10.12 -11.94 1.76
C HIS A 48 8.66 -12.36 1.70
N GLY A 49 8.35 -13.43 0.97
CA GLY A 49 6.99 -13.89 0.83
C GLY A 49 6.95 -15.21 0.08
N ASN A 50 5.77 -15.80 0.02
CA ASN A 50 5.47 -16.97 -0.81
C ASN A 50 3.95 -17.04 -1.03
N ASN A 51 3.50 -17.69 -2.10
CA ASN A 51 2.09 -18.07 -2.34
C ASN A 51 1.04 -16.98 -2.08
N GLY A 52 1.30 -15.72 -2.46
CA GLY A 52 0.34 -14.62 -2.29
C GLY A 52 0.39 -13.92 -0.93
N CYS A 53 1.38 -14.24 -0.10
CA CYS A 53 1.63 -13.62 1.18
C CYS A 53 3.00 -12.94 1.24
N ILE A 54 3.12 -11.96 2.11
CA ILE A 54 4.37 -11.35 2.54
C ILE A 54 4.65 -11.68 4.00
N TYR A 55 5.92 -11.78 4.37
CA TYR A 55 6.34 -11.86 5.76
C TYR A 55 6.60 -10.45 6.30
N THR A 56 5.90 -10.10 7.36
CA THR A 56 6.22 -8.95 8.22
C THR A 56 7.34 -9.34 9.18
N ALA A 57 7.85 -8.39 9.95
CA ALA A 57 8.89 -8.68 10.95
C ALA A 57 8.52 -9.79 11.96
N ASP A 58 7.21 -10.06 12.14
CA ASP A 58 6.64 -10.91 13.18
C ASP A 58 5.62 -11.96 12.70
N SER A 59 5.13 -11.89 11.46
CA SER A 59 4.05 -12.77 10.98
C SER A 59 3.96 -12.85 9.45
N GLU A 60 3.10 -13.73 8.94
CA GLU A 60 2.70 -13.74 7.52
C GLU A 60 1.43 -12.91 7.32
N TYR A 61 1.34 -12.22 6.17
CA TYR A 61 0.21 -11.37 5.81
C TYR A 61 -0.15 -11.50 4.33
N GLU A 62 -1.43 -11.79 4.05
CA GLU A 62 -1.91 -11.94 2.68
C GLU A 62 -1.91 -10.61 1.93
N ILE A 63 -1.35 -10.59 0.72
CA ILE A 63 -1.30 -9.39 -0.13
C ILE A 63 -2.71 -8.87 -0.42
N ILE A 64 -3.68 -9.78 -0.62
CA ILE A 64 -5.05 -9.39 -0.94
C ILE A 64 -5.69 -8.58 0.20
N LYS A 65 -5.34 -8.87 1.46
CA LYS A 65 -5.80 -8.09 2.62
C LYS A 65 -5.23 -6.68 2.66
N ILE A 66 -4.10 -6.42 2.01
CA ILE A 66 -3.57 -5.05 1.87
C ILE A 66 -4.44 -4.28 0.87
N MET A 67 -4.82 -4.93 -0.24
CA MET A 67 -5.63 -4.31 -1.29
C MET A 67 -7.05 -3.96 -0.80
N THR A 68 -7.61 -4.75 0.12
CA THR A 68 -8.99 -4.53 0.63
C THR A 68 -9.15 -3.18 1.34
N PHE A 69 -8.09 -2.62 1.96
CA PHE A 69 -8.15 -1.27 2.57
C PHE A 69 -8.46 -0.16 1.55
N PHE A 70 -8.31 -0.44 0.26
CA PHE A 70 -8.44 0.53 -0.82
C PHE A 70 -9.60 0.21 -1.76
N TYR A 71 -10.51 -0.69 -1.37
CA TYR A 71 -11.74 -0.94 -2.10
C TYR A 71 -12.70 0.24 -2.00
N ASP A 72 -13.58 0.38 -2.99
CA ASP A 72 -14.41 1.59 -3.15
C ASP A 72 -15.42 1.79 -2.02
N ASP A 73 -15.84 0.71 -1.35
CA ASP A 73 -16.76 0.71 -0.23
C ASP A 73 -16.12 1.18 1.07
N VAL A 74 -14.83 0.92 1.26
CA VAL A 74 -14.07 1.30 2.47
C VAL A 74 -13.19 2.54 2.30
N CYS A 75 -12.88 2.92 1.05
CA CYS A 75 -12.11 4.13 0.71
C CYS A 75 -12.80 4.93 -0.42
N PRO A 76 -13.94 5.61 -0.14
CA PRO A 76 -14.78 6.22 -1.19
C PRO A 76 -14.09 7.33 -1.99
N THR A 77 -13.18 8.09 -1.38
CA THR A 77 -12.43 9.17 -2.05
C THR A 77 -11.42 8.64 -3.06
N MET A 78 -11.11 7.33 -3.01
CA MET A 78 -10.25 6.62 -3.96
C MET A 78 -11.05 5.94 -5.10
N LYS A 79 -12.38 6.01 -5.07
CA LYS A 79 -13.26 5.46 -6.11
C LYS A 79 -12.95 6.06 -7.49
N ASN A 80 -12.98 5.22 -8.52
CA ASN A 80 -12.66 5.57 -9.92
C ASN A 80 -11.23 6.09 -10.17
N LYS A 81 -10.32 5.95 -9.20
CA LYS A 81 -8.90 6.33 -9.35
C LYS A 81 -8.06 5.10 -9.64
N ILE A 82 -6.92 5.32 -10.30
CA ILE A 82 -5.96 4.26 -10.59
C ILE A 82 -5.31 3.81 -9.28
N LYS A 83 -5.29 2.50 -9.03
CA LYS A 83 -4.68 1.86 -7.85
C LYS A 83 -3.65 0.86 -8.35
N LEU A 84 -2.36 1.17 -8.19
CA LEU A 84 -1.27 0.28 -8.61
C LEU A 84 -0.62 -0.35 -7.39
N PHE A 85 -0.50 -1.68 -7.42
CA PHE A 85 0.22 -2.44 -6.41
C PHE A 85 1.41 -3.14 -7.08
N PHE A 86 2.61 -2.79 -6.65
CA PHE A 86 3.84 -3.45 -7.07
C PHE A 86 4.33 -4.31 -5.93
N VAL A 87 4.36 -5.63 -6.12
CA VAL A 87 4.82 -6.56 -5.09
C VAL A 87 6.07 -7.26 -5.58
N ASN A 88 7.15 -7.12 -4.81
CA ASN A 88 8.39 -7.85 -5.00
C ASN A 88 8.59 -8.76 -3.79
N CYS A 89 8.30 -10.04 -3.99
CA CYS A 89 8.52 -11.10 -3.01
C CYS A 89 9.30 -12.25 -3.63
N CYS A 90 9.88 -13.10 -2.77
CA CYS A 90 10.57 -14.31 -3.18
C CYS A 90 9.63 -15.33 -3.84
#